data_AF-A0A0J7MXD7-F1
#
_entry.id   AF-A0A0J7MXD7-F1
#
_cell.length_a   1.000
_cell.length_b   1.000
_cell.length_c   1.000
_cell.angle_alpha   90.00
_cell.angle_beta   90.00
_cell.angle_gamma   90.00
#
_symmetry.space_group_name_H-M   'P 1'
#
loop_
_entity.id
_entity.type
_entity.pdbx_description
1 polymer ?
#
loop_
_entity_poly.entity_id
_entity_poly.type
_entity_poly.pdbx_seq_one_letter_code
_entity_poly.pdbx_strand_id
1 'polypeptide(L)'
;MPFTEYTLKLALSNFYIDKLSIRFQFGKDRILKTTAGKLNAPEDVTIQVLTSTLATVYWMPPKKLNCVTVNYEVHWMLGLNIHFPNSTRKIIYQHDK
;
A
#
# COMPACT_ATOMS: atom_id res chain seq x y z
N MET A 1 -5.68 -7.12 7.29
CA MET A 1 -4.87 -6.03 6.67
C MET A 1 -4.50 -6.48 5.25
N PRO A 2 -4.58 -5.59 4.24
CA PRO A 2 -4.18 -5.95 2.88
C PRO A 2 -2.67 -6.19 2.78
N PHE A 3 -2.25 -6.99 1.80
CA PHE A 3 -0.85 -7.31 1.53
C PHE A 3 -0.04 -7.75 2.77
N THR A 4 -0.68 -8.50 3.67
CA THR A 4 -0.10 -8.97 4.94
C THR A 4 -0.03 -10.49 4.92
N GLU A 5 1.09 -11.03 5.38
CA GLU A 5 1.29 -12.46 5.54
C GLU A 5 0.83 -12.92 6.91
N TYR A 6 0.05 -14.00 6.94
CA TYR A 6 -0.46 -14.63 8.16
C TYR A 6 -0.04 -16.09 8.18
N THR A 7 0.44 -16.54 9.32
CA THR A 7 0.60 -17.97 9.62
C THR A 7 -0.62 -18.43 10.40
N LEU A 8 -1.41 -19.32 9.79
CA LEU A 8 -2.60 -19.90 10.39
C LEU A 8 -2.29 -21.29 10.94
N LYS A 9 -2.70 -21.53 12.18
CA LYS A 9 -2.59 -22.81 12.87
C LYS A 9 -3.96 -23.21 13.39
N LEU A 10 -4.44 -24.36 12.96
CA LEU A 10 -5.77 -24.87 13.30
C LEU A 10 -5.65 -25.99 14.32
N ALA A 11 -6.54 -26.02 15.31
CA ALA A 11 -6.72 -27.13 16.22
C ALA A 11 -8.20 -27.45 16.35
N LEU A 12 -8.50 -28.73 16.59
CA LEU A 12 -9.85 -29.17 16.92
C LEU A 12 -10.06 -29.04 18.42
N SER A 13 -11.21 -28.47 18.82
CA SER A 13 -11.63 -28.35 20.21
C SER A 13 -13.03 -28.92 20.37
N ASN A 14 -13.28 -29.58 21.49
CA ASN A 14 -14.60 -30.02 21.92
C ASN A 14 -14.73 -29.86 23.45
N PHE A 15 -15.94 -30.07 23.97
CA PHE A 15 -16.24 -29.92 25.40
C PHE A 15 -15.34 -30.75 26.33
N TYR A 16 -14.85 -31.89 25.87
CA TYR A 16 -14.07 -32.80 26.69
C TYR A 16 -12.60 -32.41 26.80
N ILE A 17 -12.10 -31.54 25.91
CA ILE A 17 -10.69 -31.12 25.93
C ILE A 17 -10.30 -30.53 27.28
N ASP A 18 -11.11 -29.62 27.82
CA ASP A 18 -10.84 -28.98 29.11
C ASP A 18 -11.07 -29.95 30.28
N LYS A 19 -12.17 -30.71 30.24
CA LYS A 19 -12.52 -31.67 31.31
C LYS A 19 -11.51 -32.78 31.49
N LEU A 20 -10.93 -33.26 30.38
CA LEU A 20 -9.96 -34.34 30.37
C LEU A 20 -8.52 -33.84 30.25
N SER A 21 -8.31 -32.52 30.24
CA SER A 21 -6.99 -31.90 30.04
C SER A 21 -6.25 -32.45 28.81
N ILE A 22 -6.99 -32.71 27.73
CA ILE A 22 -6.43 -33.23 26.48
C ILE A 22 -5.64 -32.10 25.82
N ARG A 23 -4.41 -32.39 25.37
CA ARG A 23 -3.62 -31.39 24.65
C ARG A 23 -4.21 -31.15 23.26
N PHE A 24 -4.30 -29.89 22.85
CA PHE A 24 -4.68 -29.52 21.50
C PHE A 24 -3.73 -30.15 20.47
N GLN A 25 -4.30 -30.90 19.54
CA GLN A 25 -3.58 -31.35 18.37
C GLN A 25 -3.74 -30.29 17.29
N PHE A 26 -2.63 -29.59 17.02
CA PHE A 26 -2.59 -28.62 15.95
C PHE A 26 -2.28 -29.31 14.62
N GLY A 27 -3.01 -28.92 13.58
CA GLY A 27 -2.68 -29.28 12.20
C GLY A 27 -1.44 -28.54 11.69
N LYS A 28 -1.10 -28.81 10.42
CA LYS A 28 0.03 -28.16 9.74
C LYS A 28 -0.22 -26.66 9.57
N ASP A 29 0.81 -25.86 9.82
CA ASP A 29 0.80 -24.42 9.61
C ASP A 29 0.56 -24.06 8.14
N ARG A 30 -0.25 -23.04 7.90
CA ARG A 30 -0.53 -22.50 6.56
C ARG A 30 -0.15 -21.04 6.51
N ILE A 31 0.75 -20.70 5.59
CA ILE A 31 1.12 -19.32 5.32
C ILE A 31 0.22 -18.82 4.20
N LEU A 32 -0.51 -17.75 4.46
CA LEU A 32 -1.40 -17.09 3.50
C LEU A 32 -1.06 -15.62 3.44
N LYS A 33 -1.07 -15.05 2.24
CA LYS A 33 -0.90 -13.62 2.01
C LYS A 33 -2.21 -13.02 1.53
N THR A 34 -2.68 -11.97 2.19
CA THR A 34 -3.86 -11.24 1.74
C THR A 34 -3.57 -10.50 0.44
N THR A 35 -4.61 -10.31 -0.37
CA THR A 35 -4.51 -9.57 -1.63
C THR A 35 -4.05 -8.13 -1.41
N ALA A 36 -3.49 -7.54 -2.47
CA ALA A 36 -3.14 -6.12 -2.46
C ALA A 36 -4.40 -5.28 -2.20
N GLY A 37 -4.22 -4.19 -1.46
CA GLY A 37 -5.30 -3.29 -1.07
C GLY A 37 -5.30 -1.99 -1.88
N LYS A 38 -6.24 -1.10 -1.53
CA LYS A 38 -6.21 0.28 -2.02
C LYS A 38 -4.89 0.95 -1.60
N LEU A 39 -4.26 1.63 -2.56
CA LEU A 39 -3.07 2.45 -2.31
C LEU A 39 -3.46 3.70 -1.51
N ASN A 40 -2.58 4.11 -0.60
CA ASN A 40 -2.73 5.36 0.13
C ASN A 40 -2.09 6.51 -0.66
N ALA A 41 -2.50 7.74 -0.36
CA ALA A 41 -1.93 8.93 -0.96
C ALA A 41 -0.45 9.11 -0.54
N PRO A 42 0.40 9.72 -1.39
CA PRO A 42 1.77 10.08 -1.01
C PRO A 42 1.78 11.03 0.20
N GLU A 43 2.85 10.99 0.98
CA GLU A 43 3.06 11.86 2.13
C GLU A 43 3.96 13.05 1.74
N ASP A 44 3.83 14.17 2.47
CA ASP A 44 4.71 15.33 2.35
C ASP A 44 4.93 15.84 0.92
N VAL A 45 3.83 15.96 0.17
CA VAL A 45 3.85 16.52 -1.19
C VAL A 45 4.23 18.00 -1.10
N THR A 46 5.40 18.33 -1.62
CA THR A 46 5.93 19.71 -1.68
C THR A 46 6.27 20.08 -3.11
N ILE A 47 6.11 21.35 -3.43
CA ILE A 47 6.34 21.88 -4.77
C ILE A 47 7.33 23.03 -4.65
N GLN A 48 8.41 22.96 -5.41
CA GLN A 48 9.41 24.02 -5.53
C GLN A 48 9.34 24.61 -6.94
N VAL A 49 8.91 25.87 -7.03
CA VAL A 49 8.91 26.61 -8.29
C VAL A 49 10.32 27.09 -8.57
N LEU A 50 10.87 26.72 -9.73
CA LEU A 50 12.22 27.11 -10.15
C LEU A 50 12.18 28.28 -11.12
N THR A 51 11.26 28.25 -12.08
CA THR A 51 11.01 29.33 -13.05
C THR A 51 9.51 29.43 -13.35
N SER A 52 9.09 30.38 -14.21
CA SER A 52 7.69 30.52 -14.63
C SER A 52 7.12 29.29 -15.35
N THR A 53 7.98 28.39 -15.86
CA THR A 53 7.58 27.19 -16.61
C THR A 53 8.11 25.89 -15.99
N LEU A 54 8.91 25.96 -14.92
CA LEU A 54 9.54 24.81 -14.30
C LEU A 54 9.25 24.76 -12.80
N ALA A 55 8.71 23.62 -12.36
CA ALA A 55 8.55 23.30 -10.96
C ALA A 55 9.03 21.87 -10.70
N THR A 56 9.62 21.65 -9.53
CA THR A 56 9.98 20.33 -9.02
C THR A 56 8.96 19.91 -7.98
N VAL A 57 8.47 18.68 -8.07
CA VAL A 57 7.52 18.11 -7.11
C VAL A 57 8.24 17.02 -6.33
N TYR A 58 8.23 17.13 -5.01
CA TYR A 58 8.78 16.13 -4.10
C TYR A 58 7.63 15.50 -3.31
N TRP A 59 7.73 14.20 -3.03
CA TRP A 59 6.80 13.49 -2.18
C TRP A 59 7.50 12.30 -1.53
N MET A 60 6.95 11.85 -0.42
CA MET A 60 7.33 10.61 0.24
C MET A 60 6.32 9.50 -0.11
N PRO A 61 6.77 8.24 -0.18
CA PRO A 61 5.84 7.12 -0.32
C PRO A 61 4.91 7.04 0.89
N PRO A 62 3.69 6.48 0.73
CA PRO A 62 2.79 6.29 1.85
C PRO A 62 3.38 5.33 2.88
N LYS A 63 3.17 5.60 4.17
CA LYS A 63 3.58 4.70 5.28
C LYS A 63 3.10 3.26 5.13
N LYS A 64 1.96 3.04 4.46
CA LYS A 64 1.42 1.72 4.16
C LYS A 64 1.13 1.62 2.67
N LEU A 65 1.97 0.87 1.95
CA LEU A 65 1.84 0.70 0.50
C LEU A 65 0.69 -0.25 0.11
N ASN A 66 0.47 -1.30 0.90
CA ASN A 66 -0.50 -2.37 0.62
C ASN A 66 -0.30 -3.09 -0.74
N CYS A 67 0.90 -3.03 -1.33
CA CYS A 67 1.23 -3.59 -2.66
C CYS A 67 2.74 -3.87 -2.78
N VAL A 68 3.17 -4.51 -3.88
CA VAL A 68 4.58 -4.74 -4.25
C VAL A 68 5.21 -3.52 -4.93
N THR A 69 4.48 -2.84 -5.80
CA THR A 69 5.01 -1.76 -6.66
C THR A 69 3.99 -0.63 -6.79
N VAL A 70 4.48 0.62 -6.88
CA VAL A 70 3.64 1.83 -7.00
C VAL A 70 4.10 2.66 -8.19
N ASN A 71 3.12 3.14 -8.96
CA ASN A 71 3.33 4.13 -10.01
C ASN A 71 2.64 5.42 -9.60
N TYR A 72 3.30 6.56 -9.81
CA TYR A 72 2.76 7.87 -9.51
C TYR A 72 2.33 8.57 -10.79
N GLU A 73 1.18 9.24 -10.73
CA GLU A 73 0.70 10.11 -11.80
C GLU A 73 0.63 11.54 -11.27
N VAL A 74 1.33 12.45 -11.93
CA VAL A 74 1.33 13.87 -11.60
C VAL A 74 0.46 14.59 -12.63
N HIS A 75 -0.58 15.23 -12.14
CA HIS A 75 -1.52 16.05 -12.90
C HIS A 75 -1.39 17.50 -12.44
N TRP A 76 -1.28 18.43 -13.37
CA TRP A 76 -1.27 19.87 -13.07
C TRP A 76 -2.25 20.61 -13.96
N MET A 77 -2.84 21.68 -13.42
CA MET A 77 -3.76 22.57 -14.14
C MET A 77 -3.29 24.02 -13.96
N LEU A 78 -3.35 24.81 -15.02
CA LEU A 78 -3.05 26.24 -14.95
C LEU A 78 -4.26 26.96 -14.34
N GLY A 79 -4.03 27.75 -13.29
CA GLY A 79 -5.07 28.50 -12.58
C GLY A 79 -5.60 29.73 -13.33
N LEU A 80 -5.05 30.05 -14.51
CA LEU A 80 -5.67 31.03 -15.40
C LEU A 80 -6.79 30.35 -16.16
N ASN A 81 -7.96 31.00 -16.17
CA ASN A 81 -9.16 30.60 -16.90
C ASN A 81 -8.99 30.78 -18.42
N ILE A 82 -7.86 30.34 -18.96
CA ILE A 82 -7.54 30.30 -20.38
C ILE A 82 -7.40 28.82 -20.72
N HIS A 83 -8.26 28.36 -21.62
CA HIS A 83 -8.37 26.98 -22.07
C HIS A 83 -7.06 26.50 -22.71
N PHE A 84 -6.19 25.87 -21.92
CA PHE A 84 -5.04 25.11 -22.41
C PHE A 84 -5.23 23.63 -22.08
N PRO A 85 -4.69 22.70 -22.89
CA PRO A 85 -4.86 21.27 -22.65
C PRO A 85 -4.13 20.83 -21.37
N ASN A 86 -4.86 20.15 -20.48
CA ASN A 86 -4.28 19.49 -19.31
C ASN A 86 -3.17 18.53 -19.73
N SER A 87 -2.04 18.55 -19.00
CA SER A 87 -0.89 17.69 -19.26
C SER A 87 -0.67 16.73 -18.09
N THR A 88 -0.36 15.47 -18.40
CA THR A 88 -0.13 14.41 -17.41
C THR A 88 1.26 13.82 -17.61
N ARG A 89 2.01 13.58 -16.52
CA ARG A 89 3.24 12.78 -16.54
C ARG A 89 3.11 11.58 -15.61
N LYS A 90 3.49 10.40 -16.11
CA LYS A 90 3.55 9.15 -15.33
C LYS A 90 4.99 8.88 -14.92
N ILE A 91 5.21 8.55 -13.65
CA ILE A 91 6.51 8.24 -13.07
C ILE A 91 6.41 6.88 -12.39
N ILE A 92 7.36 6.00 -12.68
CA ILE A 92 7.44 4.66 -12.09
C ILE A 92 8.37 4.75 -10.88
N TYR A 93 7.92 4.29 -9.71
CA TYR A 93 8.76 4.19 -8.52
C TYR A 93 8.97 2.72 -8.17
N GLN A 94 10.23 2.31 -8.10
CA GLN A 94 10.63 1.00 -7.59
C GLN A 94 11.28 1.22 -6.23
N HIS A 95 10.70 0.62 -5.19
CA HIS A 95 11.37 0.52 -3.90
C HIS A 95 12.40 -0.61 -4.03
N ASP A 96 13.69 -0.26 -4.11
CA ASP A 96 14.76 -1.26 -4.03
C ASP A 96 14.73 -1.94 -2.65
N LYS A 97 14.95 -3.24 -2.65
CA LYS A 97 14.67 -4.16 -1.55
C LYS A 97 15.71 -4.09 -0.44
#